data_AF-A0A1I7UE55-F1
#
_entry.id   AF-A0A1I7UE55-F1
#
_cell.length_a   1.000
_cell.length_b   1.000
_cell.length_c   1.000
_cell.angle_alpha   90.00
_cell.angle_beta   90.00
_cell.angle_gamma   90.00
#
_symmetry.space_group_name_H-M   'P 1'
#
loop_
_entity.id
_entity.type
_entity.pdbx_description
1 polymer ?
#
loop_
_entity_poly.entity_id
_entity_poly.type
_entity_poly.pdbx_seq_one_letter_code
_entity_poly.pdbx_strand_id
1 'polypeptide(L)'
;MSEAELAFVPAEHHDRLQKATKEPVLGCSFPDRWLEHGREVYVTFYSDFDVKVVHMYLKEFHALAQITDKAKDLFPPHSYYVFSGNRDHKHFEFVTNTDVWDAIKRGRIYDFEYLTVRIERVEVHQSYIDGSME
;
A
#
# COMPACT_ATOMS: atom_id res chain seq x y z
N MET A 1 2.07 10.05 34.60
CA MET A 1 1.23 8.88 34.31
C MET A 1 0.62 8.42 35.62
N SER A 2 -0.67 8.09 35.61
CA SER A 2 -1.40 7.69 36.80
C SER A 2 -1.09 6.24 37.14
N GLU A 3 -1.03 5.91 38.43
CA GLU A 3 -0.63 4.62 39.00
C GLU A 3 -1.43 3.40 38.46
N ALA A 4 -2.59 3.65 37.84
CA ALA A 4 -3.50 2.64 37.30
C ALA A 4 -3.03 1.95 36.00
N GLU A 5 -2.07 2.52 35.26
CA GLU A 5 -1.63 1.95 33.97
C GLU A 5 -0.49 0.92 34.12
N LEU A 6 0.10 0.81 35.31
CA LEU A 6 1.21 -0.10 35.61
C LEU A 6 0.79 -1.55 35.91
N ALA A 7 -0.51 -1.84 35.97
CA ALA A 7 -1.03 -3.16 36.30
C ALA A 7 -1.12 -4.12 35.08
N PHE A 8 -1.06 -3.59 33.86
CA PHE A 8 -1.26 -4.36 32.63
C PHE A 8 0.03 -4.68 31.87
N VAL A 9 1.17 -4.23 32.38
CA VAL A 9 2.47 -4.42 31.74
C VAL A 9 3.31 -5.35 32.62
N PRO A 10 3.85 -6.46 32.07
CA PRO A 10 4.78 -7.31 32.80
C PRO A 10 5.98 -6.50 33.29
N ALA A 11 6.42 -6.72 34.54
CA ALA A 11 7.47 -5.94 35.19
C ALA A 11 8.78 -5.85 34.36
N GLU A 12 9.05 -6.84 33.50
CA GLU A 12 10.19 -6.85 32.57
C GLU A 12 10.18 -5.71 31.54
N HIS A 13 9.03 -5.09 31.28
CA HIS A 13 8.88 -3.99 30.33
C HIS A 13 8.84 -2.60 31.00
N HIS A 14 8.83 -2.51 32.33
CA HIS A 14 8.77 -1.24 33.05
C HIS A 14 10.06 -0.42 32.91
N ASP A 15 11.23 -1.07 32.91
CA ASP A 15 12.52 -0.41 32.72
C ASP A 15 12.67 0.23 31.33
N ARG A 16 12.10 -0.40 30.28
CA ARG A 16 12.12 0.17 28.92
C ARG A 16 11.30 1.46 28.82
N LEU A 17 10.15 1.51 29.51
CA LEU A 17 9.26 2.68 29.48
C LEU A 17 9.87 3.86 30.25
N GLN A 18 10.53 3.62 31.38
CA GLN A 18 11.21 4.67 32.12
C GLN A 18 12.38 5.30 31.35
N LYS A 19 13.09 4.52 30.52
CA LYS A 19 14.18 5.02 29.67
C LYS A 19 13.67 5.88 28.51
N ALA A 20 12.61 5.43 27.82
CA ALA A 20 12.06 6.13 26.66
C ALA A 20 11.47 7.52 27.01
N THR A 21 11.10 7.74 28.27
CA THR A 21 10.48 9.00 28.70
C THR A 21 11.50 10.12 28.96
N LYS A 22 12.81 9.82 28.99
CA LYS A 22 13.88 10.79 29.32
C LYS A 22 14.65 11.33 28.12
N GLU A 23 14.41 10.83 26.91
CA GLU A 23 15.13 11.32 25.73
C GLU A 23 14.33 12.43 25.05
N PRO A 24 14.92 13.62 24.84
CA PRO A 24 14.26 14.70 24.12
C PRO A 24 13.97 14.23 22.69
N VAL A 25 12.75 14.51 22.23
CA VAL A 25 12.31 14.31 20.84
C VAL A 25 13.19 15.18 19.94
N LEU A 26 14.32 14.63 19.51
CA LEU A 26 15.17 15.20 18.48
C LEU A 26 14.34 15.20 17.20
N GLY A 27 13.91 16.39 16.78
CA GLY A 27 13.51 16.64 15.41
C GLY A 27 14.64 16.18 14.50
N CYS A 28 14.48 15.01 13.90
CA CYS A 28 15.50 14.44 13.05
C CYS A 28 15.60 15.28 11.78
N SER A 29 16.64 16.10 11.74
CA SER A 29 17.18 16.67 10.52
C SER A 29 18.03 15.57 9.88
N PHE A 30 17.49 14.84 8.90
CA PHE A 30 18.24 13.78 8.23
C PHE A 30 19.04 14.38 7.06
N PRO A 31 20.36 14.12 6.97
CA PRO A 31 21.15 14.54 5.83
C PRO A 31 20.89 13.64 4.60
N ASP A 32 20.79 14.28 3.43
CA ASP A 32 20.66 13.74 2.07
C ASP A 32 21.49 12.49 1.73
N ARG A 33 20.97 11.29 1.98
CA ARG A 33 21.53 10.06 1.39
C ARG A 33 20.51 8.92 1.33
N TRP A 34 19.69 8.91 0.28
CA TRP A 34 19.04 7.74 -0.33
C TRP A 34 18.72 6.56 0.62
N LEU A 35 18.00 6.81 1.72
CA LEU A 35 17.24 5.73 2.34
C LEU A 35 16.15 5.37 1.33
N GLU A 36 16.00 4.09 1.01
CA GLU A 36 14.88 3.61 0.21
C GLU A 36 13.57 4.00 0.93
N HIS A 37 13.00 5.16 0.59
CA HIS A 37 11.76 5.67 1.17
C HIS A 37 10.64 4.68 0.88
N GLY A 38 10.29 3.88 1.88
CA GLY A 38 9.25 2.87 1.78
C GLY A 38 8.35 2.88 3.00
N ARG A 39 7.13 2.34 2.85
CA ARG A 39 6.11 2.31 3.88
C ARG A 39 5.38 0.97 3.91
N GLU A 40 4.97 0.56 5.10
CA GLU A 40 4.09 -0.58 5.31
C GLU A 40 2.63 -0.16 5.06
N VAL A 41 2.01 -0.72 4.03
CA VAL A 41 0.69 -0.32 3.57
C VAL A 41 -0.20 -1.55 3.40
N TYR A 42 -1.42 -1.47 3.93
CA TYR A 42 -2.47 -2.43 3.66
C TYR A 42 -3.20 -2.06 2.37
N VAL A 43 -2.94 -2.81 1.30
CA VAL A 43 -3.50 -2.57 -0.02
C VAL A 43 -4.74 -3.44 -0.23
N THR A 44 -5.88 -2.82 -0.50
CA THR A 44 -7.13 -3.51 -0.86
C THR A 44 -7.34 -3.43 -2.36
N PHE A 45 -7.31 -4.57 -3.03
CA PHE A 45 -7.59 -4.72 -4.46
C PHE A 45 -9.05 -5.08 -4.68
N TYR A 46 -9.76 -4.21 -5.38
CA TYR A 46 -11.13 -4.40 -5.85
C TYR A 46 -11.12 -4.81 -7.32
N SER A 47 -11.55 -6.02 -7.61
CA SER A 47 -11.95 -6.47 -8.94
C SER A 47 -13.48 -6.44 -9.07
N ASP A 48 -14.01 -6.63 -10.27
CA ASP A 48 -15.47 -6.66 -10.48
C ASP A 48 -16.16 -7.81 -9.74
N PHE A 49 -15.43 -8.91 -9.48
CA PHE A 49 -15.98 -10.12 -8.89
C PHE A 49 -15.43 -10.47 -7.51
N ASP A 50 -14.28 -9.90 -7.12
CA ASP A 50 -13.55 -10.33 -5.94
C ASP A 50 -12.79 -9.17 -5.30
N VAL A 51 -12.50 -9.29 -3.99
CA VAL A 51 -11.79 -8.30 -3.21
C VAL A 51 -10.71 -8.99 -2.38
N LYS A 52 -9.47 -8.50 -2.49
CA LYS A 52 -8.33 -9.06 -1.76
C LYS A 52 -7.58 -7.97 -1.02
N VAL A 53 -7.29 -8.21 0.26
CA VAL A 53 -6.48 -7.31 1.09
C VAL A 53 -5.11 -7.94 1.30
N VAL A 54 -4.05 -7.18 1.05
CA VAL A 54 -2.67 -7.65 1.20
C VAL A 54 -1.84 -6.60 1.93
N HIS A 55 -1.02 -7.07 2.87
CA HIS A 55 0.00 -6.25 3.52
C HIS A 55 1.26 -6.19 2.62
N MET A 56 1.71 -4.99 2.28
CA MET A 56 2.83 -4.76 1.37
C MET A 56 3.77 -3.68 1.90
N TYR A 57 5.07 -3.84 1.64
CA TYR A 57 6.05 -2.76 1.80
C TYR A 57 6.25 -2.05 0.46
N LEU A 58 5.64 -0.88 0.30
CA LEU A 58 5.71 -0.09 -0.93
C LEU A 58 6.93 0.82 -0.91
N LYS A 59 7.75 0.78 -1.97
CA LYS A 59 8.88 1.70 -2.18
C LYS A 59 8.43 2.86 -3.04
N GLU A 60 8.73 4.10 -2.64
CA GLU A 60 8.26 5.33 -3.31
C GLU A 60 8.54 5.33 -4.82
N PHE A 61 9.74 4.93 -5.24
CA PHE A 61 10.13 4.93 -6.67
C PHE A 61 9.67 3.70 -7.46
N HIS A 62 9.04 2.72 -6.80
CA HIS A 62 8.59 1.48 -7.44
C HIS A 62 7.14 1.09 -7.10
N ALA A 63 6.40 1.97 -6.43
CA ALA A 63 5.09 1.66 -5.87
C ALA A 63 4.10 1.18 -6.95
N LEU A 64 4.11 1.82 -8.13
CA LEU A 64 3.22 1.45 -9.23
C LEU A 64 3.54 0.06 -9.79
N ALA A 65 4.82 -0.23 -10.02
CA ALA A 65 5.27 -1.53 -10.49
C ALA A 65 4.90 -2.63 -9.48
N GLN A 66 5.16 -2.38 -8.18
CA GLN A 66 4.84 -3.33 -7.12
C GLN A 66 3.34 -3.64 -7.02
N ILE A 67 2.47 -2.65 -7.14
CA ILE A 67 1.02 -2.85 -7.12
C ILE A 67 0.55 -3.60 -8.37
N THR A 68 1.09 -3.24 -9.54
CA THR A 68 0.72 -3.86 -10.82
C THR A 68 1.12 -5.34 -10.86
N ASP A 69 2.33 -5.66 -10.43
CA ASP A 69 2.80 -7.04 -10.35
C ASP A 69 2.00 -7.83 -9.31
N LYS A 70 1.71 -7.21 -8.16
CA LYS A 70 0.87 -7.85 -7.15
C LYS A 70 -0.56 -8.11 -7.65
N ALA A 71 -1.13 -7.23 -8.44
CA ALA A 71 -2.44 -7.45 -9.06
C ALA A 71 -2.42 -8.67 -9.99
N LYS A 72 -1.37 -8.85 -10.80
CA LYS A 72 -1.19 -10.03 -11.67
C LYS A 72 -1.06 -11.32 -10.87
N ASP A 73 -0.30 -11.30 -9.77
CA ASP A 73 -0.17 -12.44 -8.86
C ASP A 73 -1.48 -12.82 -8.17
N LEU A 74 -2.27 -11.81 -7.77
CA LEU A 74 -3.52 -12.02 -7.05
C LEU A 74 -4.67 -12.46 -7.97
N PHE A 75 -4.66 -12.02 -9.22
CA PHE A 75 -5.73 -12.27 -10.18
C PHE A 75 -5.19 -12.76 -11.53
N PRO A 76 -4.45 -13.88 -11.59
CA PRO A 76 -4.00 -14.45 -12.86
C PRO A 76 -5.21 -14.86 -13.72
N PRO A 77 -5.07 -14.94 -15.06
CA PRO A 77 -3.87 -14.73 -15.88
C PRO A 77 -3.80 -13.36 -16.59
N HIS A 78 -4.61 -12.38 -16.19
CA HIS A 78 -4.81 -11.16 -16.97
C HIS A 78 -3.82 -10.04 -16.61
N SER A 79 -3.63 -9.12 -17.55
CA SER A 79 -3.05 -7.81 -17.27
C SER A 79 -4.15 -6.85 -16.81
N TYR A 80 -3.78 -5.88 -15.96
CA TYR A 80 -4.73 -4.96 -15.35
C TYR A 80 -4.29 -3.51 -15.50
N TYR A 81 -5.25 -2.64 -15.77
CA TYR A 81 -5.17 -1.22 -15.45
C TYR A 81 -5.46 -1.04 -13.97
N VAL A 82 -4.73 -0.12 -13.33
CA VAL A 82 -4.72 0.05 -11.88
C VAL A 82 -5.19 1.46 -11.55
N PHE A 83 -6.28 1.57 -10.81
CA PHE A 83 -6.93 2.84 -10.47
C PHE A 83 -6.96 3.05 -8.96
N SER A 84 -6.89 4.31 -8.56
CA SER A 84 -7.36 4.71 -7.23
C SER A 84 -8.87 4.54 -7.18
N GLY A 85 -9.39 3.81 -6.19
CA GLY A 85 -10.82 3.56 -6.12
C GLY A 85 -11.23 2.51 -5.11
N ASN A 86 -12.54 2.36 -4.98
CA ASN A 86 -13.17 1.33 -4.18
C ASN A 86 -14.02 0.41 -5.08
N ARG A 87 -14.83 -0.45 -4.44
CA ARG A 87 -15.69 -1.41 -5.14
C ARG A 87 -16.66 -0.76 -6.14
N ASP A 88 -17.14 0.44 -5.84
CA ASP A 88 -18.23 1.06 -6.59
C ASP A 88 -17.71 2.15 -7.55
N HIS A 89 -16.60 2.80 -7.21
CA HIS A 89 -16.10 3.97 -7.92
C HIS A 89 -14.60 3.86 -8.21
N LYS A 90 -14.22 4.12 -9.46
CA LYS A 90 -12.85 4.49 -9.84
C LYS A 90 -12.72 6.01 -9.82
N HIS A 91 -11.59 6.51 -9.35
CA HIS A 91 -11.28 7.93 -9.30
C HIS A 91 -10.38 8.33 -10.47
N PHE A 92 -9.15 7.81 -10.49
CA PHE A 92 -8.16 8.09 -11.53
C PHE A 92 -7.23 6.89 -11.70
N GLU A 93 -6.67 6.74 -12.89
CA GLU A 93 -5.67 5.71 -13.20
C GLU A 93 -4.33 6.10 -12.60
N PHE A 94 -3.62 5.14 -12.00
CA PHE A 94 -2.25 5.37 -11.59
C PHE A 94 -1.33 5.27 -12.80
N VAL A 95 -0.67 6.38 -13.15
CA VAL A 95 0.28 6.44 -14.28
C VAL A 95 1.71 6.58 -13.78
N THR A 96 1.88 7.17 -12.60
CA THR A 96 3.18 7.39 -11.97
C THR A 96 3.25 6.81 -10.57
N ASN A 97 4.47 6.58 -10.07
CA ASN A 97 4.66 6.14 -8.69
C ASN A 97 4.18 7.19 -7.67
N THR A 98 4.29 8.48 -8.03
CA THR A 98 3.81 9.60 -7.20
C THR A 98 2.30 9.53 -7.00
N ASP A 99 1.54 9.20 -8.05
CA ASP A 99 0.08 9.05 -7.96
C ASP A 99 -0.32 7.98 -6.92
N VAL A 100 0.43 6.88 -6.88
CA VAL A 100 0.24 5.81 -5.90
C VAL A 100 0.58 6.29 -4.49
N TRP A 101 1.73 6.96 -4.36
CA TRP A 101 2.23 7.42 -3.06
C TRP A 101 1.29 8.44 -2.41
N ASP A 102 0.78 9.39 -3.20
CA ASP A 102 -0.17 10.43 -2.76
C ASP A 102 -1.55 9.84 -2.43
N ALA A 103 -1.89 8.68 -3.00
CA ALA A 103 -3.15 8.00 -2.70
C ALA A 103 -3.12 7.18 -1.39
N ILE A 104 -1.96 6.99 -0.76
CA ILE A 104 -1.85 6.29 0.52
C ILE A 104 -2.52 7.12 1.62
N LYS A 105 -3.44 6.50 2.34
CA LYS A 105 -4.19 7.13 3.43
C LYS A 105 -3.73 6.57 4.78
N ARG A 106 -3.77 7.40 5.81
CA ARG A 106 -3.49 6.99 7.19
C ARG A 106 -4.78 6.93 8.01
N GLY A 107 -5.03 5.80 8.66
CA GLY A 107 -6.18 5.61 9.54
C GLY A 107 -6.04 6.45 10.81
N ARG A 108 -7.03 7.28 11.12
CA ARG A 108 -6.99 8.18 12.29
C ARG A 108 -7.02 7.46 13.65
N ILE A 109 -7.56 6.23 13.68
CA ILE A 109 -7.82 5.50 14.94
C ILE A 109 -6.72 4.49 15.25
N TYR A 110 -6.23 3.78 14.24
CA TYR A 110 -5.31 2.65 14.40
C TYR A 110 -3.90 2.92 13.85
N ASP A 111 -3.66 4.14 13.37
CA ASP A 111 -2.38 4.64 12.89
C ASP A 111 -1.68 3.81 11.80
N PHE A 112 -2.40 2.95 11.08
CA PHE A 112 -1.87 2.21 9.93
C PHE A 112 -2.13 2.94 8.62
N GLU A 113 -1.25 2.73 7.65
CA GLU A 113 -1.39 3.21 6.29
C GLU A 113 -2.11 2.18 5.42
N TYR A 114 -2.99 2.65 4.54
CA TYR A 114 -3.79 1.81 3.66
C TYR A 114 -3.99 2.47 2.30
N LEU A 115 -4.16 1.63 1.29
CA LEU A 115 -4.40 2.03 -0.09
C LEU A 115 -5.57 1.23 -0.67
N THR A 116 -6.47 1.90 -1.36
CA THR A 116 -7.60 1.25 -2.05
C THR A 116 -7.39 1.33 -3.55
N VAL A 117 -7.34 0.17 -4.18
CA VAL A 117 -7.00 0.02 -5.59
C VAL A 117 -8.14 -0.70 -6.29
N ARG A 118 -8.67 -0.12 -7.35
CA ARG A 118 -9.57 -0.82 -8.28
C ARG A 118 -8.76 -1.29 -9.49
N ILE A 119 -8.94 -2.53 -9.90
CA ILE A 119 -8.28 -3.11 -11.06
C ILE A 119 -9.31 -3.40 -12.16
N GLU A 120 -8.97 -3.08 -13.40
CA GLU A 120 -9.78 -3.43 -14.58
C GLU A 120 -8.94 -4.23 -15.57
N ARG A 121 -9.51 -5.26 -16.19
CA ARG A 121 -8.78 -6.13 -17.11
C ARG A 121 -8.43 -5.38 -18.39
N VAL A 122 -7.20 -5.58 -18.88
CA VAL A 122 -6.81 -5.15 -20.23
C VAL A 122 -7.37 -6.16 -21.23
N GLU A 123 -8.33 -5.74 -22.04
CA GLU A 123 -8.84 -6.57 -23.13
C GLU A 123 -7.87 -6.51 -24.32
N VAL A 124 -7.21 -7.63 -24.62
CA VAL A 124 -6.44 -7.74 -25.86
C VAL A 124 -7.40 -8.15 -26.97
N HIS A 125 -7.80 -7.21 -27.82
CA HIS A 125 -8.45 -7.55 -29.09
C HIS A 125 -7.47 -8.35 -29.94
N GLN A 126 -7.63 -9.68 -29.94
CA GLN A 126 -7.05 -10.52 -30.98
C GLN A 126 -7.74 -10.17 -32.29
N SER A 127 -7.14 -9.27 -33.07
CA SER A 127 -7.43 -9.15 -34.48
C SER A 127 -7.12 -10.51 -35.13
N TYR A 128 -8.18 -11.22 -35.49
CA TYR A 128 -8.10 -12.41 -36.31
C TYR A 128 -7.35 -12.05 -37.60
N ILE A 129 -6.21 -12.71 -37.81
CA ILE A 129 -5.61 -12.81 -39.13
C ILE A 129 -6.57 -13.66 -39.93
N ASP A 130 -7.40 -13.00 -40.75
CA ASP A 130 -8.22 -13.63 -41.76
C ASP A 130 -7.27 -14.28 -42.77
N GLY A 131 -7.11 -15.60 -42.62
CA GLY A 131 -6.38 -16.45 -43.54
C GLY A 131 -7.16 -16.53 -44.85
N SER A 132 -7.03 -15.51 -45.70
CA SER A 132 -7.28 -15.63 -47.13
C SER A 132 -6.22 -16.58 -47.72
N MET A 133 -6.54 -17.87 -47.74
CA MET A 133 -5.97 -18.83 -48.68
C MET A 133 -6.98 -18.97 -49.82
N GLU A 134 -6.75 -18.19 -50.88
CA GLU A 134 -7.16 -18.58 -52.23
C GLU A 134 -6.16 -19.61 -52.79
#